data_AF-A0A9X8VCQ7-F1
#
_entry.id   AF-A0A9X8VCQ7-F1
#
_cell.length_a   1.000
_cell.length_b   1.000
_cell.length_c   1.000
_cell.angle_alpha   90.00
_cell.angle_beta   90.00
_cell.angle_gamma   90.00
#
_symmetry.space_group_name_H-M   'P 1'
#
loop_
_entity.id
_entity.type
_entity.pdbx_description
1 polymer ?
#
loop_
_entity_poly.entity_id
_entity_poly.type
_entity_poly.pdbx_seq_one_letter_code
_entity_poly.pdbx_strand_id
1 'polypeptide(L)'
;MSQDPFLEREAEKYESPIPSREYILAHLAKRETPASREELGNELGLSGEEQLEALRRRLRAMERDGQLVFTRRQCYALPERLDLLRGTVIGHRDGYGFLRVEGSKDDLYLSAEQMKMAIHGDVVLAQALGADRKGRREARIVRVLVPKTSQIVGRFFMDAGTGFVVPDDSRLSFDILIPA
;
A
#
# COMPACT_ATOMS: atom_id res chain seq x y z
N MET A 1 -30.78 4.86 13.03
CA MET A 1 -30.89 5.35 11.64
C MET A 1 -29.58 5.02 10.96
N SER A 2 -29.64 4.24 9.88
CA SER A 2 -28.48 3.71 9.16
C SER A 2 -27.54 4.84 8.77
N GLN A 3 -26.37 4.92 9.42
CA GLN A 3 -25.36 5.97 9.18
C GLN A 3 -24.45 5.65 7.97
N ASP A 4 -24.78 4.63 7.19
CA ASP A 4 -24.03 4.26 5.98
C ASP A 4 -24.71 4.88 4.74
N PRO A 5 -24.14 5.94 4.15
CA PRO A 5 -24.72 6.63 2.99
C PRO A 5 -24.78 5.77 1.73
N PHE A 6 -24.08 4.62 1.70
CA PHE A 6 -23.95 3.77 0.51
C PHE A 6 -24.49 2.35 0.70
N LEU A 7 -25.22 2.10 1.80
CA LEU A 7 -25.76 0.78 2.10
C LEU A 7 -26.71 0.27 1.00
N GLU A 8 -27.56 1.15 0.47
CA GLU A 8 -28.51 0.82 -0.60
C GLU A 8 -27.79 0.41 -1.90
N ARG A 9 -26.70 1.11 -2.25
CA ARG A 9 -25.84 0.78 -3.41
C ARG A 9 -25.17 -0.58 -3.27
N GLU A 10 -24.77 -0.95 -2.06
CA GLU A 10 -24.14 -2.24 -1.78
C GLU A 10 -25.16 -3.38 -1.76
N ALA A 11 -26.40 -3.10 -1.31
CA ALA A 11 -27.51 -4.07 -1.31
C ALA A 11 -27.98 -4.46 -2.71
N GLU A 12 -27.85 -3.59 -3.71
CA GLU A 12 -28.15 -3.93 -5.11
C GLU A 12 -27.14 -4.92 -5.72
N LYS A 13 -25.93 -5.03 -5.15
CA LYS A 13 -24.84 -5.84 -5.71
C LYS A 13 -24.65 -7.20 -5.05
N TYR A 14 -25.19 -7.39 -3.85
CA TYR A 14 -24.92 -8.58 -3.03
C TYR A 14 -26.16 -9.03 -2.26
N GLU A 15 -26.41 -10.35 -2.20
CA GLU A 15 -27.53 -10.95 -1.46
C GLU A 15 -27.45 -10.70 0.06
N SER A 16 -26.24 -10.48 0.60
CA SER A 16 -25.97 -10.15 2.00
C SER A 16 -25.22 -8.82 2.11
N PRO A 17 -25.92 -7.66 2.16
CA PRO A 17 -25.28 -6.36 2.22
C PRO A 17 -24.46 -6.19 3.50
N ILE A 18 -23.19 -5.88 3.32
CA ILE A 18 -22.26 -5.51 4.39
C ILE A 18 -21.94 -4.01 4.32
N PRO A 19 -21.51 -3.39 5.43
CA PRO A 19 -21.28 -1.94 5.49
C PRO A 19 -20.20 -1.48 4.52
N SER A 20 -20.43 -0.35 3.86
CA SER A 20 -19.59 0.22 2.81
C SER A 20 -18.15 0.49 3.28
N ARG A 21 -17.23 0.64 2.33
CA ARG A 21 -15.82 0.95 2.63
C ARG A 21 -15.72 2.27 3.39
N GLU A 22 -16.50 3.25 2.97
CA GLU A 22 -16.59 4.59 3.53
C GLU A 22 -17.07 4.54 4.98
N TYR A 23 -18.08 3.72 5.27
CA TYR A 23 -18.58 3.54 6.63
C TYR A 23 -17.54 2.88 7.54
N ILE A 24 -16.85 1.83 7.06
CA ILE A 24 -15.78 1.17 7.81
C ILE A 24 -14.63 2.15 8.10
N LEU A 25 -14.22 2.96 7.11
CA LEU A 25 -13.18 3.98 7.29
C LEU A 25 -13.61 5.05 8.29
N ALA A 26 -14.83 5.58 8.18
CA ALA A 26 -15.36 6.57 9.09
C ALA A 26 -15.47 6.03 10.52
N HIS A 27 -15.84 4.75 10.67
CA HIS A 27 -15.92 4.09 11.97
C HIS A 27 -14.53 3.93 12.62
N LEU A 28 -13.55 3.44 11.86
CA LEU A 28 -12.16 3.37 12.31
C LEU A 28 -11.56 4.76 12.60
N ALA A 29 -11.98 5.80 11.87
CA ALA A 29 -11.55 7.18 12.10
C ALA A 29 -12.10 7.79 13.40
N LYS A 30 -13.20 7.26 13.95
CA LYS A 30 -13.76 7.68 15.25
C LYS A 30 -13.12 6.97 16.44
N ARG A 31 -12.56 5.78 16.26
CA ARG A 31 -11.86 5.04 17.34
C ARG A 31 -10.58 5.76 17.72
N GLU A 32 -9.90 5.41 18.81
CA GLU A 32 -8.49 5.83 19.01
C GLU A 32 -7.53 4.66 18.79
N THR A 33 -8.01 3.44 19.08
CA THR A 33 -7.26 2.20 18.99
C THR A 33 -7.59 1.42 17.71
N PRO A 34 -6.65 0.60 17.21
CA PRO A 34 -6.92 -0.40 16.18
C PRO A 34 -8.08 -1.32 16.60
N ALA A 35 -8.82 -1.84 15.61
CA ALA A 35 -9.98 -2.69 15.87
C ALA A 35 -9.73 -4.11 15.36
N SER A 36 -10.08 -5.12 16.16
CA SER A 36 -10.09 -6.50 15.68
C SER A 36 -11.26 -6.73 14.70
N ARG A 37 -11.21 -7.83 13.93
CA ARG A 37 -12.33 -8.20 13.06
C ARG A 37 -13.61 -8.43 13.85
N GLU A 38 -13.50 -9.04 15.03
CA GLU A 38 -14.65 -9.35 15.89
C GLU A 38 -15.26 -8.09 16.49
N GLU A 39 -14.41 -7.16 16.93
CA GLU A 39 -14.86 -5.84 17.40
C GLU A 39 -15.59 -5.07 16.29
N LEU A 40 -15.02 -5.04 15.09
CA LEU A 40 -15.67 -4.42 13.93
C LEU A 40 -16.99 -5.12 13.59
N GLY A 41 -17.03 -6.45 13.61
CA GLY A 41 -18.28 -7.20 13.38
C GLY A 41 -19.37 -6.80 14.38
N ASN A 42 -19.05 -6.83 15.67
CA ASN A 42 -19.98 -6.49 16.74
C ASN A 42 -20.46 -5.04 16.67
N GLU A 43 -19.55 -4.08 16.46
CA GLU A 43 -19.88 -2.65 16.40
C GLU A 43 -20.69 -2.28 15.16
N LEU A 44 -20.48 -3.00 14.06
CA LEU A 44 -21.24 -2.84 12.83
C LEU A 44 -22.55 -3.64 12.83
N GLY A 45 -22.86 -4.37 13.91
CA GLY A 45 -24.08 -5.16 14.05
C GLY A 45 -24.13 -6.42 13.18
N LEU A 46 -22.96 -6.99 12.84
CA LEU A 46 -22.82 -8.17 12.00
C LEU A 46 -22.65 -9.42 12.88
N SER A 47 -23.64 -10.31 12.84
CA SER A 47 -23.68 -11.52 13.68
C SER A 47 -23.75 -12.83 12.89
N GLY A 48 -24.15 -12.79 11.61
CA GLY A 48 -24.20 -13.98 10.76
C GLY A 48 -22.82 -14.43 10.26
N GLU A 49 -22.60 -15.74 10.13
CA GLU A 49 -21.34 -16.30 9.60
C GLU A 49 -21.03 -15.75 8.20
N GLU A 50 -22.04 -15.66 7.34
CA GLU A 50 -21.91 -15.13 5.98
C GLU A 50 -21.50 -13.64 5.99
N GLN A 51 -22.11 -12.84 6.88
CA GLN A 51 -21.79 -11.42 7.05
C GLN A 51 -20.36 -11.21 7.56
N LEU A 52 -19.90 -12.05 8.50
CA LEU A 52 -18.55 -11.99 9.04
C LEU A 52 -17.49 -12.42 8.01
N GLU A 53 -17.80 -13.40 7.16
CA GLU A 53 -16.94 -13.80 6.05
C GLU A 53 -16.90 -12.72 4.95
N ALA A 54 -18.05 -12.11 4.64
CA ALA A 54 -18.12 -10.96 3.73
C ALA A 54 -17.31 -9.77 4.26
N LEU A 55 -17.44 -9.42 5.54
CA LEU A 55 -16.63 -8.38 6.19
C LEU A 55 -15.14 -8.69 6.08
N ARG A 56 -14.74 -9.94 6.36
CA ARG A 56 -13.33 -10.38 6.21
C ARG A 56 -12.81 -10.15 4.80
N ARG A 57 -13.58 -10.52 3.77
CA ARG A 57 -13.21 -10.31 2.36
C ARG A 57 -13.07 -8.83 2.03
N ARG A 58 -13.99 -7.99 2.53
CA ARG A 58 -13.94 -6.53 2.36
C ARG A 58 -12.72 -5.91 3.03
N LEU A 59 -12.46 -6.24 4.30
CA LEU A 59 -11.28 -5.75 5.02
C LEU A 59 -9.98 -6.14 4.33
N ARG A 60 -9.88 -7.37 3.81
CA ARG A 60 -8.72 -7.80 3.00
C ARG A 60 -8.58 -7.03 1.70
N ALA A 61 -9.68 -6.71 1.02
CA ALA A 61 -9.64 -5.89 -0.18
C ALA A 61 -9.18 -4.46 0.14
N MET A 62 -9.71 -3.86 1.21
CA MET A 62 -9.30 -2.53 1.68
C MET A 62 -7.83 -2.50 2.11
N GLU A 63 -7.33 -3.57 2.73
CA GLU A 63 -5.90 -3.71 3.07
C GLU A 63 -5.02 -3.75 1.82
N ARG A 64 -5.42 -4.54 0.81
CA ARG A 64 -4.72 -4.61 -0.49
C ARG A 64 -4.66 -3.25 -1.17
N ASP A 65 -5.76 -2.52 -1.13
CA ASP A 65 -5.88 -1.19 -1.73
C ASP A 65 -5.11 -0.11 -0.92
N GLY A 66 -4.53 -0.47 0.23
CA GLY A 66 -3.76 0.42 1.09
C GLY A 66 -4.62 1.36 1.95
N GLN A 67 -5.92 1.14 2.01
CA GLN A 67 -6.87 1.93 2.82
C GLN A 67 -6.78 1.54 4.30
N LEU A 68 -6.36 0.31 4.60
CA LEU A 68 -6.20 -0.22 5.94
C LEU A 68 -4.84 -0.90 6.09
N VAL A 69 -4.36 -0.96 7.32
CA VAL A 69 -3.19 -1.75 7.70
C VAL A 69 -3.60 -2.80 8.71
N PHE A 70 -3.31 -4.06 8.38
CA PHE A 70 -3.41 -5.15 9.34
C PHE A 70 -2.14 -5.22 10.20
N THR A 71 -2.33 -5.00 11.49
CA THR A 71 -1.26 -4.94 12.49
C THR A 71 -0.89 -6.33 12.98
N ARG A 72 0.30 -6.46 13.61
CA ARG A 72 0.75 -7.73 14.23
C ARG A 72 -0.18 -8.25 15.33
N ARG A 73 -0.99 -7.37 15.93
CA ARG A 73 -1.99 -7.72 16.96
C ARG A 73 -3.33 -8.18 16.36
N GLN A 74 -3.34 -8.56 15.07
CA GLN A 74 -4.52 -8.97 14.34
C GLN A 74 -5.65 -7.93 14.30
N CYS A 75 -5.28 -6.65 14.34
CA CYS A 75 -6.22 -5.52 14.30
C CYS A 75 -6.01 -4.68 13.04
N TYR A 76 -7.07 -4.06 12.56
CA TYR A 76 -7.07 -3.09 11.46
C TYR A 76 -6.95 -1.67 11.99
N ALA A 77 -6.13 -0.86 11.32
CA ALA A 77 -5.96 0.55 11.60
C ALA A 77 -5.88 1.35 10.29
N LEU A 78 -6.19 2.64 10.37
CA LEU A 78 -5.94 3.58 9.29
C LEU A 78 -4.42 3.81 9.15
N PRO A 79 -3.86 3.83 7.92
CA PRO A 79 -2.45 4.09 7.70
C PRO A 79 -1.95 5.38 8.36
N GLU A 80 -2.76 6.44 8.34
CA GLU A 80 -2.42 7.76 8.87
C GLU A 80 -2.14 7.72 10.38
N ARG A 81 -2.77 6.80 11.11
CA ARG A 81 -2.55 6.63 12.56
C ARG A 81 -1.27 5.92 12.92
N LEU A 82 -0.63 5.31 11.94
CA LEU A 82 0.64 4.61 12.10
C LEU A 82 1.79 5.42 11.48
N ASP A 83 1.55 6.70 11.19
CA ASP A 83 2.45 7.59 10.46
C ASP A 83 2.87 7.03 9.09
N LEU A 84 1.96 6.30 8.46
CA LEU A 84 2.17 5.72 7.14
C LEU A 84 1.61 6.63 6.06
N LEU A 85 2.42 6.81 5.04
CA LEU A 85 2.23 7.72 3.93
C LEU A 85 2.12 6.89 2.66
N ARG A 86 1.10 7.18 1.86
CA ARG A 86 0.97 6.67 0.50
C ARG A 86 1.70 7.62 -0.45
N GLY A 87 2.54 7.08 -1.33
CA GLY A 87 3.25 7.90 -2.30
C GLY A 87 3.78 7.11 -3.49
N THR A 88 4.25 7.84 -4.51
CA THR A 88 4.85 7.29 -5.72
C THR A 88 6.37 7.31 -5.62
N VAL A 89 7.01 6.20 -5.98
CA VAL A 89 8.47 6.04 -5.96
C VAL A 89 9.08 6.70 -7.20
N ILE A 90 10.07 7.55 -6.98
CA ILE A 90 10.87 8.21 -8.01
C ILE A 90 12.30 7.69 -7.89
N GLY A 91 12.70 6.80 -8.80
CA GLY A 91 14.06 6.25 -8.80
C GLY A 91 15.08 7.26 -9.32
N HIS A 92 16.31 7.14 -8.84
CA HIS A 92 17.49 7.87 -9.32
C HIS A 92 18.51 6.90 -9.92
N ARG A 93 19.33 7.38 -10.85
CA ARG A 93 20.34 6.57 -11.57
C ARG A 93 21.40 5.94 -10.66
N ASP A 94 21.69 6.59 -9.54
CA ASP A 94 22.67 6.10 -8.56
C ASP A 94 22.06 5.08 -7.57
N GLY A 95 20.83 4.61 -7.83
CA GLY A 95 20.16 3.55 -7.08
C GLY A 95 19.41 3.99 -5.82
N TYR A 96 19.54 5.25 -5.39
CA TYR A 96 18.62 5.84 -4.41
C TYR A 96 17.32 6.33 -5.09
N GLY A 97 16.37 6.82 -4.31
CA GLY A 97 15.17 7.41 -4.86
C GLY A 97 14.49 8.38 -3.91
N PHE A 98 13.27 8.75 -4.26
CA PHE A 98 12.43 9.61 -3.46
C PHE A 98 11.00 9.10 -3.46
N LEU A 99 10.30 9.33 -2.37
CA LEU A 99 8.87 9.10 -2.26
C LEU A 99 8.15 10.44 -2.38
N ARG A 100 7.34 10.56 -3.43
CA ARG A 100 6.41 11.68 -3.60
C ARG A 100 5.08 11.35 -2.96
N VAL A 101 4.73 12.08 -1.90
CA VAL A 101 3.45 11.94 -1.20
C VAL A 101 2.47 12.96 -1.75
N GLU A 102 1.26 12.53 -2.11
CA GLU A 102 0.22 13.46 -2.60
C GLU A 102 -0.09 14.53 -1.54
N GLY A 103 -0.13 15.79 -1.96
CA GLY A 103 -0.36 16.93 -1.06
C GLY A 103 0.86 17.41 -0.27
N SER A 104 1.98 16.67 -0.30
CA SER A 104 3.27 17.16 0.22
C SER A 104 4.04 17.91 -0.86
N LYS A 105 4.70 19.02 -0.50
CA LYS A 105 5.65 19.71 -1.39
C LYS A 105 7.03 19.07 -1.37
N ASP A 106 7.39 18.46 -0.25
CA ASP A 106 8.70 17.87 -0.06
C ASP A 106 8.64 16.36 -0.36
N ASP A 107 9.56 15.91 -1.19
CA ASP A 107 9.77 14.49 -1.45
C ASP A 107 10.64 13.89 -0.34
N LEU A 108 10.32 12.67 0.10
CA LEU A 108 11.09 11.97 1.15
C LEU A 108 12.19 11.12 0.52
N TYR A 109 13.40 11.16 1.06
CA TYR A 109 14.52 10.38 0.56
C TYR A 109 14.32 8.88 0.83
N LEU A 110 14.57 8.06 -0.19
CA LEU A 110 14.61 6.60 -0.12
C LEU A 110 16.07 6.15 -0.38
N SER A 111 16.65 5.43 0.58
CA SER A 111 18.00 4.89 0.41
C SER A 111 18.03 3.80 -0.67
N ALA A 112 19.23 3.49 -1.17
CA ALA A 112 19.41 2.38 -2.12
C ALA A 112 18.90 1.04 -1.56
N GLU A 113 18.95 0.83 -0.24
CA GLU A 113 18.38 -0.35 0.39
C GLU A 113 16.85 -0.37 0.31
N GLN A 114 16.20 0.79 0.47
CA GLN A 114 14.75 0.88 0.31
C GLN A 114 14.32 0.66 -1.14
N MET A 115 15.11 1.17 -2.10
CA MET A 115 14.87 1.00 -3.53
C MET A 115 15.00 -0.46 -4.02
N LYS A 116 15.52 -1.39 -3.22
CA LYS A 116 15.46 -2.82 -3.56
C LYS A 116 14.06 -3.41 -3.47
N MET A 117 13.14 -2.76 -2.75
CA MET A 117 11.78 -3.26 -2.53
C MET A 117 10.75 -2.71 -3.53
N ALA A 118 11.12 -1.71 -4.33
CA ALA A 118 10.20 -1.03 -5.24
C ALA A 118 10.96 -0.47 -6.45
N ILE A 119 10.28 -0.38 -7.58
CA ILE A 119 10.84 0.20 -8.80
C ILE A 119 10.32 1.61 -9.03
N HIS A 120 10.97 2.34 -9.93
CA HIS A 120 10.50 3.67 -10.30
C HIS A 120 9.05 3.63 -10.83
N GLY A 121 8.19 4.40 -10.17
CA GLY A 121 6.78 4.60 -10.49
C GLY A 121 5.83 3.67 -9.74
N ASP A 122 6.33 2.80 -8.87
CA ASP A 122 5.48 2.06 -7.93
C ASP A 122 4.75 3.01 -6.98
N VAL A 123 3.51 2.67 -6.63
CA VAL A 123 2.81 3.29 -5.50
C VAL A 123 3.03 2.43 -4.27
N VAL A 124 3.58 3.03 -3.23
CA VAL A 124 3.98 2.33 -2.01
C VAL A 124 3.33 2.96 -0.78
N LEU A 125 3.26 2.17 0.27
CA LEU A 125 3.02 2.64 1.63
C LEU A 125 4.35 2.69 2.36
N ALA A 126 4.69 3.82 2.93
CA ALA A 126 5.97 4.06 3.59
C ALA A 126 5.79 4.78 4.91
N GLN A 127 6.73 4.60 5.83
CA GLN A 127 6.77 5.32 7.10
C GLN A 127 7.78 6.47 6.99
N ALA A 128 7.38 7.68 7.35
CA ALA A 128 8.33 8.79 7.46
C ALA A 128 9.30 8.52 8.63
N LEU A 129 10.57 8.79 8.38
CA LEU A 129 11.62 8.75 9.38
C LEU A 129 12.04 10.18 9.73
N GLY A 130 12.90 10.30 10.75
CA GLY A 130 13.55 11.56 11.08
C GLY A 130 14.43 12.10 9.95
N ALA A 131 14.97 13.29 10.16
CA ALA A 131 15.95 13.85 9.25
C ALA A 131 17.29 13.08 9.35
N ASP A 132 17.93 12.85 8.20
CA ASP A 132 19.30 12.34 8.13
C ASP A 132 20.31 13.37 8.69
N ARG A 133 21.58 12.97 8.78
CA ARG A 133 22.68 13.87 9.18
C ARG A 133 22.82 15.13 8.32
N LYS A 134 22.20 15.16 7.15
CA LYS A 134 22.21 16.27 6.18
C LYS A 134 20.90 17.07 6.20
N GLY A 135 20.00 16.80 7.15
CA GLY A 135 18.72 17.50 7.30
C GLY A 135 17.62 17.04 6.33
N ARG A 136 17.84 15.98 5.54
CA ARG A 136 16.84 15.46 4.58
C ARG A 136 15.92 14.48 5.27
N ARG A 137 14.61 14.62 5.07
CA ARG A 137 13.63 13.68 5.62
C ARG A 137 13.69 12.37 4.85
N GLU A 138 13.84 11.26 5.57
CA GLU A 138 13.88 9.92 4.99
C GLU A 138 12.52 9.21 5.10
N ALA A 139 12.33 8.17 4.30
CA ALA A 139 11.21 7.26 4.42
C ALA A 139 11.67 5.80 4.33
N ARG A 140 10.91 4.92 4.99
CA ARG A 140 11.06 3.47 4.90
C ARG A 140 9.84 2.89 4.19
N ILE A 141 10.04 2.15 3.10
CA ILE A 141 8.97 1.42 2.43
C ILE A 141 8.51 0.28 3.34
N VAL A 142 7.19 0.20 3.55
CA VAL A 142 6.54 -0.87 4.31
C VAL A 142 5.97 -1.93 3.38
N ARG A 143 5.33 -1.51 2.28
CA ARG A 143 4.82 -2.41 1.24
C ARG A 143 4.61 -1.68 -0.09
N VAL A 144 4.67 -2.41 -1.19
CA VAL A 144 4.19 -1.94 -2.50
C VAL A 144 2.68 -2.15 -2.57
N LEU A 145 1.93 -1.10 -2.91
CA LEU A 145 0.47 -1.14 -3.06
C LEU A 145 0.08 -1.43 -4.50
N VAL A 146 0.63 -0.65 -5.42
CA VAL A 146 0.38 -0.79 -6.86
C VAL A 146 1.73 -0.83 -7.56
N PRO A 147 2.20 -2.02 -7.97
CA PRO A 147 3.36 -2.13 -8.82
C PRO A 147 3.11 -1.42 -10.15
N LYS A 148 4.12 -0.76 -10.68
CA LYS A 148 4.05 -0.18 -12.02
C LYS A 148 4.04 -1.31 -13.05
N THR A 149 2.88 -1.54 -13.65
CA THR A 149 2.68 -2.54 -14.71
C THR A 149 3.08 -2.00 -16.09
N SER A 150 4.32 -1.54 -16.21
CA SER A 150 4.88 -1.12 -17.50
C SER A 150 5.86 -2.15 -18.02
N GLN A 151 5.79 -2.45 -19.33
CA GLN A 151 6.84 -3.18 -20.02
C GLN A 151 8.17 -2.44 -19.83
N ILE A 152 9.21 -3.19 -19.47
CA ILE A 152 10.57 -2.65 -19.33
C ILE A 152 11.30 -2.96 -20.64
N VAL A 153 11.73 -1.90 -21.34
CA VAL A 153 12.56 -2.01 -22.55
C VAL A 153 14.02 -1.89 -22.13
N GLY A 154 14.87 -2.72 -22.74
CA GLY A 154 16.30 -2.74 -22.45
C GLY A 154 17.07 -3.56 -23.46
N ARG A 155 18.39 -3.55 -23.31
CA ARG A 155 19.31 -4.32 -24.14
C ARG A 155 19.54 -5.69 -23.53
N PHE A 156 19.34 -6.73 -24.33
CA PHE A 156 19.60 -8.11 -23.92
C PHE A 156 21.08 -8.46 -24.11
N PHE A 157 21.65 -9.11 -23.11
CA PHE A 157 23.01 -9.63 -23.11
C PHE A 157 22.98 -11.10 -22.70
N MET A 158 23.95 -11.85 -23.21
CA MET A 158 24.20 -13.23 -22.83
C MET A 158 25.64 -13.31 -22.35
N ASP A 159 25.83 -13.69 -21.09
CA ASP A 159 27.15 -13.90 -20.50
C ASP A 159 27.18 -15.25 -19.78
N ALA A 160 28.22 -16.05 -20.07
CA ALA A 160 28.41 -17.39 -19.51
C ALA A 160 27.15 -18.30 -19.51
N GLY A 161 26.29 -18.18 -20.53
CA GLY A 161 25.05 -18.95 -20.64
C GLY A 161 23.87 -18.41 -19.80
N THR A 162 24.04 -17.28 -19.12
CA THR A 162 22.97 -16.56 -18.41
C THR A 162 22.52 -15.36 -19.23
N GLY A 163 21.21 -15.24 -19.47
CA GLY A 163 20.62 -14.08 -20.12
C GLY A 163 20.26 -12.98 -19.12
N PHE A 164 20.54 -11.73 -19.44
CA PHE A 164 20.06 -10.58 -18.67
C PHE A 164 19.68 -9.41 -19.58
N VAL A 165 18.75 -8.58 -19.11
CA VAL A 165 18.31 -7.35 -19.77
C VAL A 165 18.76 -6.17 -18.92
N VAL A 166 19.54 -5.27 -19.53
CA VAL A 166 19.88 -3.96 -18.94
C VAL A 166 18.82 -2.96 -19.36
N PRO A 167 18.01 -2.41 -18.44
CA PRO A 167 16.96 -1.45 -18.79
C PRO A 167 17.51 -0.17 -19.44
N ASP A 168 16.78 0.40 -20.40
CA ASP A 168 17.14 1.69 -21.00
C ASP A 168 16.77 2.87 -20.10
N ASP A 169 15.78 2.72 -19.22
CA ASP A 169 15.44 3.72 -18.20
C ASP A 169 16.49 3.70 -17.09
N SER A 170 17.37 4.70 -17.10
CA SER A 170 18.44 4.86 -16.10
C SER A 170 17.97 4.89 -14.64
N ARG A 171 16.68 5.08 -14.36
CA ARG A 171 16.12 5.05 -12.99
C ARG A 171 15.90 3.62 -12.48
N LEU A 172 16.05 2.61 -13.33
CA LEU A 172 16.09 1.19 -12.99
C LEU A 172 17.55 0.77 -12.91
N SER A 173 18.15 0.89 -11.74
CA SER A 173 19.60 0.67 -11.52
C SER A 173 19.97 -0.80 -11.29
N PHE A 174 19.26 -1.74 -11.92
CA PHE A 174 19.48 -3.18 -11.76
C PHE A 174 19.30 -3.91 -13.09
N ASP A 175 20.02 -5.01 -13.24
CA ASP A 175 19.88 -5.91 -14.38
C ASP A 175 18.76 -6.92 -14.10
N ILE A 176 17.96 -7.21 -15.13
CA ILE A 176 16.86 -8.17 -15.04
C ILE A 176 17.36 -9.51 -15.58
N LEU A 177 17.53 -10.50 -14.70
CA LEU A 177 17.93 -11.84 -15.08
C LEU A 177 16.77 -12.55 -15.80
N ILE A 178 17.06 -13.16 -16.95
CA ILE A 178 16.10 -13.93 -17.73
C ILE A 178 16.36 -15.42 -17.46
N PRO A 179 15.44 -16.13 -16.79
CA PRO A 179 15.58 -17.56 -16.56
C PRO A 179 15.56 -18.32 -17.90
N ALA A 180 16.34 -19.40 -17.97
CA ALA A 180 16.44 -20.28 -19.13
C ALA A 180 15.17 -21.11 -19.37
#